data_AF-A0A4V2B2A2-F1
#
_entry.id   AF-A0A4V2B2A2-F1
#
_cell.length_a   1.000
_cell.length_b   1.000
_cell.length_c   1.000
_cell.angle_alpha   90.00
_cell.angle_beta   90.00
_cell.angle_gamma   90.00
#
_symmetry.space_group_name_H-M   'P 1'
#
loop_
_entity.id
_entity.type
_entity.pdbx_description
1 polymer ?
#
loop_
_entity_poly.entity_id
_entity_poly.type
_entity_poly.pdbx_seq_one_letter_code
_entity_poly.pdbx_strand_id
1 'polypeptide(L)'
;MAANEARFERDGDALAFAGALDRAAATALWVPAGKSLAGAQRIVLTKVTSVDSAGLALLAELAGRLRGMGVEPRIEGEPAGLAELRAAYRLGPGLEFPGSTATE
;
A
#
# COMPACT_ATOMS: atom_id res chain seq x y z
N MET A 1 2.46 17.61 20.35
CA MET A 1 2.73 17.41 18.92
C MET A 1 1.75 16.36 18.44
N ALA A 2 0.80 16.72 17.58
CA ALA A 2 -0.11 15.74 17.00
C ALA A 2 0.74 14.83 16.10
N ALA A 3 0.95 13.58 16.53
CA ALA A 3 1.47 12.57 15.64
C ALA A 3 0.55 12.55 14.42
N ASN A 4 1.11 12.66 13.23
CA ASN A 4 0.37 12.60 11.98
C ASN A 4 -0.13 11.16 11.82
N GLU A 5 -1.21 10.82 12.53
CA GLU A 5 -1.75 9.48 12.64
C GLU A 5 -2.03 8.94 11.25
N ALA A 6 -1.38 7.82 10.94
CA ALA A 6 -1.65 7.13 9.72
C ALA A 6 -3.10 6.66 9.70
N ARG A 7 -3.79 6.96 8.61
CA ARG A 7 -5.18 6.57 8.40
C ARG A 7 -5.38 6.14 6.96
N PHE A 8 -6.43 5.36 6.75
CA PHE A 8 -6.92 5.10 5.41
C PHE A 8 -8.40 5.42 5.34
N GLU A 9 -8.85 5.79 4.15
CA GLU A 9 -10.24 6.02 3.82
C GLU A 9 -10.56 5.22 2.55
N ARG A 10 -11.78 4.69 2.51
CA ARG A 10 -12.29 3.98 1.34
C ARG A 10 -13.18 4.93 0.56
N ASP A 11 -12.76 5.30 -0.64
CA ASP A 11 -13.52 6.17 -1.54
C ASP A 11 -13.83 5.40 -2.83
N GLY A 12 -15.03 4.82 -2.91
CA GLY A 12 -15.46 4.05 -4.08
C GLY A 12 -14.51 2.89 -4.38
N ASP A 13 -13.77 3.00 -5.48
CA ASP A 13 -12.76 2.04 -5.95
C ASP A 13 -11.35 2.32 -5.41
N ALA A 14 -11.11 3.45 -4.75
CA ALA A 14 -9.81 3.87 -4.21
C ALA A 14 -9.67 3.57 -2.70
N LEU A 15 -8.51 3.05 -2.30
CA LEU A 15 -8.08 2.93 -0.92
C LEU A 15 -7.02 4.00 -0.65
N ALA A 16 -7.44 5.11 -0.05
CA ALA A 16 -6.60 6.30 0.12
C ALA A 16 -5.95 6.33 1.49
N PHE A 17 -4.62 6.33 1.52
CA PHE A 17 -3.81 6.43 2.73
C PHE A 17 -3.36 7.88 2.95
N ALA A 18 -3.23 8.26 4.22
CA ALA A 18 -2.70 9.54 4.63
C ALA A 18 -1.82 9.39 5.88
N GLY A 19 -0.87 10.29 6.06
CA GLY A 19 0.06 10.28 7.19
C GLY A 19 1.35 9.51 6.92
N ALA A 20 2.10 9.20 7.97
CA ALA A 20 3.34 8.43 7.87
C ALA A 20 3.05 6.93 7.94
N LEU A 21 3.39 6.17 6.89
CA LEU A 21 3.27 4.71 6.91
C LEU A 21 4.54 4.11 7.48
N ASP A 22 4.60 4.08 8.81
CA ASP A 22 5.65 3.43 9.59
C ASP A 22 5.21 2.06 10.14
N ARG A 23 6.07 1.42 10.93
CA ARG A 23 5.75 0.16 11.63
C ARG A 23 4.49 0.21 12.51
N ALA A 24 4.23 1.31 13.20
CA ALA A 24 3.06 1.44 14.07
C ALA A 24 1.79 1.56 13.23
N ALA A 25 1.84 2.38 12.18
CA ALA A 25 0.80 2.49 11.16
C ALA A 25 0.50 1.14 10.50
N ALA A 26 1.54 0.41 10.09
CA ALA A 26 1.40 -0.91 9.46
C ALA A 26 0.62 -1.87 10.36
N THR A 27 0.95 -1.89 11.66
CA THR A 27 0.28 -2.74 12.65
C THR A 27 -1.18 -2.32 12.88
N ALA A 28 -1.44 -1.02 12.99
CA ALA A 28 -2.77 -0.48 13.24
C ALA A 28 -3.72 -0.65 12.03
N LEU A 29 -3.20 -0.45 10.82
CA LEU A 29 -4.01 -0.41 9.60
C LEU A 29 -4.17 -1.78 8.92
N TRP A 30 -3.34 -2.78 9.24
CA TRP A 30 -3.35 -4.10 8.59
C TRP A 30 -4.73 -4.76 8.52
N VAL A 31 -5.37 -4.95 9.68
CA VAL A 31 -6.68 -5.60 9.78
C VAL A 31 -7.79 -4.78 9.13
N PRO A 32 -7.99 -3.48 9.46
CA PRO A 32 -9.10 -2.71 8.89
C PRO A 32 -8.91 -2.42 7.39
N ALA A 33 -7.69 -2.18 6.90
CA ALA A 33 -7.43 -1.99 5.47
C ALA A 33 -7.68 -3.29 4.70
N GLY A 34 -7.24 -4.43 5.23
CA GLY A 34 -7.49 -5.76 4.64
C GLY A 34 -8.98 -6.10 4.49
N LYS A 35 -9.82 -5.67 5.43
CA LYS A 35 -11.28 -5.83 5.35
C LYS A 35 -11.94 -4.90 4.32
N SER A 36 -11.26 -3.82 3.94
CA SER A 36 -11.77 -2.78 3.04
C SER A 36 -11.33 -2.95 1.59
N LEU A 37 -10.69 -4.10 1.26
CA LEU A 37 -10.18 -4.41 -0.08
C LEU A 37 -11.27 -4.75 -1.10
N ALA A 38 -12.47 -5.11 -0.66
CA ALA A 38 -13.56 -5.47 -1.56
C ALA A 38 -13.90 -4.32 -2.54
N GLY A 39 -13.80 -4.61 -3.84
CA GLY A 39 -14.01 -3.66 -4.92
C GLY A 39 -12.90 -2.61 -5.07
N ALA A 40 -11.76 -2.75 -4.39
CA ALA A 40 -10.67 -1.78 -4.50
C ALA A 40 -9.84 -2.06 -5.74
N GLN A 41 -9.66 -1.03 -6.57
CA GLN A 41 -8.86 -1.11 -7.79
C GLN A 41 -7.63 -0.22 -7.71
N ARG A 42 -7.57 0.71 -6.76
CA ARG A 42 -6.50 1.70 -6.68
C ARG A 42 -6.07 1.94 -5.24
N ILE A 43 -4.77 2.08 -5.02
CA ILE A 43 -4.18 2.44 -3.73
C ILE A 43 -3.60 3.85 -3.88
N VAL A 44 -4.18 4.81 -3.17
CA VAL A 44 -3.82 6.22 -3.29
C VAL A 44 -2.93 6.63 -2.11
N LEU A 45 -1.73 7.09 -2.41
CA LEU A 45 -0.68 7.49 -1.49
C LEU A 45 -0.36 8.99 -1.55
N THR A 46 -1.16 9.77 -2.28
CA THR A 46 -0.92 11.22 -2.49
C THR A 46 -0.93 12.06 -1.22
N LYS A 47 -1.56 11.57 -0.14
CA LYS A 47 -1.58 12.19 1.19
C LYS A 47 -0.64 11.52 2.19
N VAL A 48 0.14 10.54 1.76
CA VAL A 48 1.17 9.87 2.58
C VAL A 48 2.40 10.76 2.62
N THR A 49 2.94 10.99 3.81
CA THR A 49 4.10 11.88 3.99
C THR A 49 5.43 11.14 3.88
N SER A 50 5.47 9.87 4.29
CA SER A 50 6.66 9.03 4.29
C SER A 50 6.29 7.55 4.37
N VAL A 51 7.14 6.69 3.81
CA VAL A 51 7.00 5.23 3.88
C VAL A 51 8.31 4.63 4.39
N ASP A 52 8.23 3.73 5.37
CA ASP A 52 9.35 2.87 5.79
C ASP A 52 9.18 1.44 5.24
N SER A 53 10.11 0.54 5.58
CA SER A 53 10.03 -0.88 5.15
C SER A 53 8.76 -1.60 5.63
N ALA A 54 8.21 -1.25 6.80
CA ALA A 54 7.00 -1.88 7.33
C ALA A 54 5.74 -1.34 6.64
N GLY A 55 5.69 -0.03 6.36
CA GLY A 55 4.67 0.59 5.52
C GLY A 55 4.68 0.01 4.10
N LEU A 56 5.86 -0.17 3.50
CA LEU A 56 6.00 -0.83 2.21
C LEU A 56 5.45 -2.26 2.23
N ALA A 57 5.78 -3.04 3.26
CA ALA A 57 5.30 -4.41 3.41
C ALA A 57 3.77 -4.48 3.53
N LEU A 58 3.15 -3.54 4.26
CA LEU A 58 1.70 -3.40 4.30
C LEU A 58 1.13 -3.16 2.90
N LEU A 59 1.68 -2.18 2.16
CA LEU A 59 1.19 -1.84 0.82
C LEU A 59 1.34 -3.01 -0.17
N ALA A 60 2.48 -3.70 -0.14
CA ALA A 60 2.75 -4.86 -0.98
C ALA A 60 1.80 -6.04 -0.68
N GLU A 61 1.50 -6.31 0.60
CA GLU A 61 0.50 -7.32 0.98
C GLU A 61 -0.89 -6.94 0.46
N LEU A 62 -1.34 -5.71 0.70
CA LEU A 62 -2.67 -5.27 0.27
C LEU A 62 -2.80 -5.36 -1.26
N ALA A 63 -1.75 -4.94 -1.99
CA ALA A 63 -1.69 -5.09 -3.44
C ALA A 63 -1.72 -6.56 -3.88
N GLY A 64 -0.97 -7.43 -3.20
CA GLY A 64 -0.97 -8.88 -3.44
C GLY A 64 -2.33 -9.53 -3.20
N ARG A 65 -3.07 -9.10 -2.17
CA ARG A 65 -4.43 -9.58 -1.91
C ARG A 65 -5.41 -9.14 -2.99
N LEU A 66 -5.32 -7.90 -3.47
CA LEU A 66 -6.13 -7.42 -4.59
C LEU A 66 -5.85 -8.24 -5.85
N ARG A 67 -4.58 -8.53 -6.13
CA ARG A 67 -4.17 -9.44 -7.22
C ARG A 67 -4.76 -10.84 -7.06
N GLY A 68 -4.72 -11.39 -5.84
CA GLY A 68 -5.38 -12.67 -5.51
C GLY A 68 -6.91 -12.66 -5.69
N MET A 69 -7.53 -11.48 -5.68
CA MET A 69 -8.95 -11.28 -6.01
C MET A 69 -9.19 -11.03 -7.51
N GLY A 70 -8.16 -11.11 -8.34
CA GLY A 70 -8.23 -10.87 -9.79
C GLY A 70 -8.20 -9.38 -10.17
N VAL A 71 -7.77 -8.50 -9.26
CA VAL A 71 -7.67 -7.06 -9.50
C VAL A 71 -6.21 -6.64 -9.51
N GLU A 72 -5.77 -6.00 -10.60
CA GLU A 72 -4.43 -5.38 -10.64
C GLU A 72 -4.52 -3.94 -10.07
N PRO A 73 -4.02 -3.70 -8.84
CA PRO A 73 -4.22 -2.42 -8.18
C PRO A 73 -3.30 -1.35 -8.76
N ARG A 74 -3.86 -0.20 -9.14
CA ARG A 74 -3.06 0.96 -9.53
C ARG A 74 -2.57 1.69 -8.28
N ILE A 75 -1.25 1.87 -8.15
CA ILE A 75 -0.67 2.70 -7.10
C ILE A 75 -0.59 4.15 -7.59
N GLU A 76 -1.18 5.09 -6.85
CA GLU A 76 -1.19 6.51 -7.19
C GLU A 76 -0.45 7.32 -6.13
N GLY A 77 0.59 8.05 -6.53
CA GLY A 77 1.42 8.88 -5.63
C GLY A 77 2.77 8.24 -5.30
N GLU A 78 3.74 9.10 -5.00
CA GLU A 78 5.13 8.73 -4.71
C GLU A 78 5.58 9.43 -3.41
N PRO A 79 5.18 8.94 -2.22
CA PRO A 79 5.65 9.48 -0.95
C PRO A 79 7.15 9.27 -0.76
N ALA A 80 7.76 10.10 0.09
CA ALA A 80 9.18 10.01 0.41
C ALA A 80 9.55 8.61 0.94
N GLY A 81 10.64 8.04 0.43
CA GLY A 81 11.12 6.69 0.77
C GLY A 81 10.58 5.58 -0.13
N LEU A 82 9.45 5.79 -0.84
CA LEU A 82 8.85 4.72 -1.64
C LEU A 82 9.73 4.30 -2.82
N ALA A 83 10.28 5.25 -3.56
CA ALA A 83 11.14 4.98 -4.72
C ALA A 83 12.42 4.25 -4.31
N GLU A 84 13.07 4.69 -3.22
CA GLU A 84 14.27 4.05 -2.70
C GLU A 84 13.98 2.62 -2.22
N LEU A 85 12.88 2.43 -1.49
CA LEU A 85 12.47 1.11 -1.01
C LEU A 85 12.09 0.17 -2.16
N ARG A 86 11.35 0.65 -3.16
CA ARG A 86 11.04 -0.12 -4.38
C ARG A 86 12.31 -0.59 -5.08
N ALA A 87 13.28 0.31 -5.26
CA ALA A 87 14.56 -0.05 -5.85
C ALA A 87 15.35 -1.05 -4.99
N ALA A 88 15.39 -0.85 -3.67
CA ALA A 88 16.10 -1.73 -2.73
C ALA A 88 15.54 -3.16 -2.72
N TYR A 89 14.21 -3.31 -2.77
CA TYR A 89 13.52 -4.60 -2.79
C TYR A 89 13.22 -5.11 -4.21
N ARG A 90 13.64 -4.38 -5.25
CA ARG A 90 13.39 -4.69 -6.68
C ARG A 90 11.91 -4.92 -6.99
N LEU A 91 11.04 -4.14 -6.37
CA LEU A 91 9.59 -4.22 -6.57
C LEU A 91 9.18 -3.55 -7.88
N GLY A 92 8.17 -4.12 -8.54
CA GLY A 92 7.55 -3.50 -9.71
C GLY A 92 6.64 -2.31 -9.35
N PRO A 93 6.09 -1.61 -10.36
CA PRO A 93 5.26 -0.41 -10.15
C PRO A 93 3.99 -0.69 -9.32
N GLY A 94 3.44 -1.91 -9.37
CA GLY A 94 2.30 -2.38 -8.55
C GLY A 94 2.71 -3.00 -7.21
N LEU A 95 3.95 -2.81 -6.77
CA LEU A 95 4.55 -3.43 -5.58
C LEU A 95 4.57 -4.96 -5.65
N GLU A 96 4.60 -5.52 -6.85
CA GLU A 96 4.80 -6.94 -7.10
C GLU A 96 6.24 -7.36 -6.84
N PHE A 97 6.41 -8.50 -6.16
CA PHE A 97 7.72 -9.11 -6.00
C PHE A 97 8.10 -9.85 -7.29
N PRO A 98 9.34 -9.71 -7.77
CA PRO A 98 9.82 -10.47 -8.92
C PRO A 98 9.78 -11.97 -8.59
N GLY A 99 8.90 -12.71 -9.28
CA GLY A 99 8.61 -14.12 -9.01
C GLY A 99 7.18 -14.41 -8.54
N SER A 100 6.38 -13.39 -8.25
CA SER A 100 4.93 -13.51 -8.01
C SER A 100 4.10 -13.40 -9.30
N THR A 101 4.64 -13.90 -10.42
CA THR A 101 3.81 -14.20 -11.59
C THR A 101 2.95 -15.39 -11.22
N ALA A 102 1.64 -15.17 -11.09
CA ALA A 102 0.68 -16.25 -11.21
C ALA A 102 0.91 -16.88 -12.59
N THR A 103 1.63 -17.99 -12.61
CA THR A 103 1.77 -18.82 -13.81
C THR A 103 0.36 -19.29 -14.17
N GLU A 104 -0.04 -18.94 -15.39
CA GLU A 104 -1.25 -19.40 -16.08
C GLU A 104 -1.44 -20.92 -16.06
#